data_AF-A0A542GPT1-F1
#
_entry.id   AF-A0A542GPT1-F1
#
_cell.length_a   1.000
_cell.length_b   1.000
_cell.length_c   1.000
_cell.angle_alpha   90.00
_cell.angle_beta   90.00
_cell.angle_gamma   90.00
#
_symmetry.space_group_name_H-M   'P 1'
#
loop_
_entity.id
_entity.type
_entity.pdbx_description
1 polymer ?
#
loop_
_entity_poly.entity_id
_entity_poly.type
_entity_poly.pdbx_seq_one_letter_code
_entity_poly.pdbx_strand_id
1 'polypeptide(L)'
;MKKTCTAGVVAATAALTGGVLASCSVSTPAPAESIETTASPPSTRDAAGSSPAAGGGAASQGAKAAGTREACELFNKLVVDYAAVSPTDSKGYEDVYLKAQDAKDRVTGDLQGLFASLGLLAIHHSATAESGGKPARESQDAVRDAVFANSAACTAEGVTLRL
;
A
#
# COMPACT_ATOMS: atom_id res chain seq x y z
N MET A 1 -12.99 -28.89 -42.21
CA MET A 1 -14.26 -29.50 -41.75
C MET A 1 -14.79 -28.67 -40.59
N LYS A 2 -16.03 -28.20 -40.69
CA LYS A 2 -16.72 -27.34 -39.72
C LYS A 2 -17.18 -28.16 -38.51
N LYS A 3 -17.07 -27.63 -37.30
CA LYS A 3 -18.05 -27.90 -36.24
C LYS A 3 -18.16 -26.73 -35.27
N THR A 4 -19.39 -26.26 -35.14
CA THR A 4 -19.90 -25.11 -34.40
C THR A 4 -20.55 -25.53 -33.09
N CYS A 5 -20.47 -24.61 -32.11
CA CYS A 5 -21.43 -24.28 -31.05
C CYS A 5 -21.85 -25.34 -30.01
N THR A 6 -21.66 -25.02 -28.72
CA THR A 6 -22.80 -24.99 -27.76
C THR A 6 -22.52 -24.05 -26.60
N ALA A 7 -23.47 -23.14 -26.37
CA ALA A 7 -23.52 -22.19 -25.29
C ALA A 7 -24.01 -22.85 -23.99
N GLY A 8 -23.53 -22.36 -22.84
CA GLY A 8 -24.06 -22.66 -21.52
C GLY A 8 -24.14 -21.38 -20.70
N VAL A 9 -25.28 -20.70 -20.77
CA VAL A 9 -25.66 -19.63 -19.84
C VAL A 9 -26.33 -20.30 -18.63
N VAL A 10 -25.76 -20.14 -17.44
CA VAL A 10 -26.49 -20.35 -16.18
C VAL A 10 -26.47 -19.03 -15.44
N ALA A 11 -27.63 -18.36 -15.46
CA ALA A 11 -27.93 -17.23 -14.60
C ALA A 11 -28.22 -17.75 -13.19
N ALA A 12 -27.56 -17.17 -12.18
CA ALA A 12 -27.96 -17.27 -10.79
C ALA A 12 -28.05 -15.86 -10.20
N THR A 13 -29.27 -15.31 -10.21
CA THR A 13 -29.64 -14.13 -9.44
C THR A 13 -29.79 -14.51 -7.98
N ALA A 14 -28.96 -13.93 -7.11
CA ALA A 14 -29.21 -13.84 -5.68
C ALA A 14 -29.06 -12.38 -5.27
N ALA A 15 -30.19 -11.67 -5.26
CA ALA A 15 -30.34 -10.40 -4.60
C ALA A 15 -30.31 -10.63 -3.09
N LEU A 16 -29.33 -10.04 -2.40
CA LEU A 16 -29.40 -9.82 -0.96
C LEU A 16 -29.27 -8.32 -0.69
N THR A 17 -30.45 -7.78 -0.40
CA THR A 17 -30.79 -6.59 0.34
C THR A 17 -29.77 -6.11 1.38
N GLY A 18 -29.56 -4.79 1.39
CA GLY A 18 -29.63 -4.00 2.63
C GLY A 18 -28.32 -3.78 3.37
N GLY A 19 -27.77 -2.58 3.24
CA GLY A 19 -26.66 -2.10 4.06
C GLY A 19 -26.34 -0.64 3.80
N VAL A 20 -27.32 0.26 4.02
CA VAL A 20 -27.05 1.70 4.13
C VAL A 20 -26.33 1.92 5.45
N LEU A 21 -25.00 1.97 5.43
CA LEU A 21 -24.23 2.49 6.55
C LEU A 21 -24.13 4.01 6.42
N ALA A 22 -25.02 4.63 7.19
CA ALA A 22 -25.00 5.96 7.75
C ALA A 22 -23.80 6.85 7.39
N SER A 23 -24.16 8.01 6.82
CA SER A 23 -23.38 9.23 6.81
C SER A 23 -22.93 9.60 8.23
N CYS A 24 -21.64 9.48 8.53
CA CYS A 24 -21.04 10.17 9.67
C CYS A 24 -20.79 11.63 9.27
N SER A 25 -21.85 12.43 9.34
CA SER A 25 -21.77 13.89 9.41
C SER A 25 -21.00 14.25 10.68
N VAL A 26 -19.72 14.61 10.55
CA VAL A 26 -18.99 15.20 11.67
C VAL A 26 -19.29 16.70 11.68
N SER A 27 -20.07 17.09 12.69
CA SER A 27 -20.42 18.47 13.00
C SER A 27 -19.17 19.30 13.30
N THR A 28 -19.04 20.44 12.62
CA THR A 28 -18.19 21.57 13.00
C THR A 28 -18.71 22.20 14.29
N PRO A 29 -17.89 22.38 15.33
CA PRO A 29 -18.10 23.44 16.31
C PRO A 29 -17.28 24.67 15.88
N ALA A 30 -17.97 25.78 15.65
CA ALA A 30 -17.41 27.13 15.62
C ALA A 30 -17.95 27.89 16.86
N PRO A 31 -17.41 29.08 17.17
CA PRO A 31 -16.54 29.37 18.30
C PRO A 31 -17.28 29.95 19.52
N ALA A 32 -16.68 29.85 20.70
CA ALA A 32 -17.05 30.61 21.89
C ALA A 32 -15.80 30.70 22.78
N GLU A 33 -15.48 31.77 23.50
CA GLU A 33 -15.81 33.19 23.48
C GLU A 33 -14.59 33.85 24.14
N SER A 34 -14.31 35.10 23.77
CA SER A 34 -13.33 35.93 24.47
C SER A 34 -13.76 36.13 25.93
N ILE A 35 -12.88 35.83 26.87
CA ILE A 35 -12.96 36.43 28.22
C ILE A 35 -11.71 37.27 28.44
N GLU A 36 -12.02 38.47 28.89
CA GLU A 36 -11.22 39.65 29.15
C GLU A 36 -10.12 39.44 30.20
N THR A 37 -8.98 40.08 29.91
CA THR A 37 -7.94 40.62 30.76
C THR A 37 -8.17 40.58 32.28
N THR A 38 -7.20 40.04 33.02
CA THR A 38 -6.80 40.60 34.32
C THR A 38 -5.28 40.55 34.46
N ALA A 39 -4.74 41.66 34.94
CA ALA A 39 -3.35 42.08 34.91
C ALA A 39 -2.40 41.30 35.85
N SER A 40 -1.10 41.39 35.49
CA SER A 40 0.09 40.85 36.16
C SER A 40 0.27 41.27 37.63
N PRO A 41 1.20 40.58 38.32
CA PRO A 41 2.38 41.29 38.84
C PRO A 41 3.72 40.63 38.44
N PRO A 42 4.85 41.36 38.54
CA PRO A 42 6.15 40.96 37.99
C PRO A 42 7.08 40.29 39.02
N SER A 43 8.22 39.77 38.50
CA SER A 43 9.44 39.30 39.19
C SER A 43 9.41 37.79 39.53
N THR A 44 10.42 36.95 39.32
CA THR A 44 11.89 37.10 39.23
C THR A 44 12.52 35.90 38.49
N ARG A 45 13.65 36.17 37.81
CA ARG A 45 14.83 35.33 37.45
C ARG A 45 14.83 33.80 37.66
N ASP A 46 15.40 33.18 36.63
CA ASP A 46 16.29 32.01 36.62
C ASP A 46 15.77 30.67 37.16
N ALA A 47 15.30 29.86 36.21
CA ALA A 47 15.68 28.45 36.16
C ALA A 47 15.82 28.04 34.70
N ALA A 48 17.07 27.94 34.24
CA ALA A 48 17.44 27.11 33.10
C ALA A 48 17.10 25.65 33.45
N GLY A 49 15.83 25.29 33.28
CA GLY A 49 15.38 23.91 33.25
C GLY A 49 15.65 23.40 31.84
N SER A 50 16.82 22.81 31.64
CA SER A 50 17.15 22.05 30.44
C SER A 50 16.03 21.05 30.17
N SER A 51 15.20 21.34 29.17
CA SER A 51 14.30 20.36 28.58
C SER A 51 15.12 19.10 28.24
N PRO A 52 14.66 17.89 28.61
CA PRO A 52 15.25 16.69 28.04
C PRO A 52 15.10 16.80 26.52
N ALA A 53 16.23 16.76 25.83
CA ALA A 53 16.25 16.76 24.38
C ALA A 53 15.28 15.70 23.86
N ALA A 54 14.38 16.10 22.97
CA ALA A 54 13.57 15.20 22.16
C ALA A 54 14.49 14.44 21.17
N GLY A 55 15.35 13.57 21.68
CA GLY A 55 16.33 12.79 20.91
C GLY A 55 15.73 11.56 20.21
N GLY A 56 14.46 11.24 20.45
CA GLY A 56 13.80 10.07 19.87
C GLY A 56 13.17 10.28 18.49
N GLY A 57 12.89 11.53 18.11
CA GLY A 57 12.14 11.85 16.89
C GLY A 57 12.93 11.65 15.61
N ALA A 58 14.14 12.20 15.54
CA ALA A 58 14.98 12.15 14.35
C ALA A 58 15.53 10.74 14.07
N ALA A 59 15.90 9.99 15.10
CA ALA A 59 16.39 8.61 14.94
C ALA A 59 15.27 7.66 14.47
N SER A 60 14.06 7.80 15.01
CA SER A 60 12.90 6.99 14.60
C SER A 60 12.39 7.35 13.21
N GLN A 61 12.46 8.64 12.83
CA GLN A 61 12.16 9.09 11.47
C GLN A 61 13.20 8.60 10.46
N GLY A 62 14.49 8.70 10.79
CA GLY A 62 15.57 8.19 9.94
C GLY A 62 15.51 6.67 9.73
N ALA A 63 15.15 5.91 10.76
CA ALA A 63 14.95 4.45 10.63
C ALA A 63 13.73 4.08 9.76
N LYS A 64 12.64 4.86 9.84
CA LYS A 64 11.46 4.67 8.98
C LYS A 64 11.74 5.05 7.52
N ALA A 65 12.50 6.13 7.32
CA ALA A 65 12.95 6.60 6.00
C ALA A 65 13.81 5.53 5.31
N ALA A 66 14.83 5.01 6.01
CA ALA A 66 15.62 3.87 5.55
C ALA A 66 14.71 2.68 5.20
N GLY A 67 13.90 2.20 6.14
CA GLY A 67 13.01 1.05 5.89
C GLY A 67 12.05 1.23 4.71
N THR A 68 11.60 2.45 4.45
CA THR A 68 10.78 2.79 3.28
C THR A 68 11.61 2.68 2.00
N ARG A 69 12.81 3.26 1.99
CA ARG A 69 13.74 3.16 0.87
C ARG A 69 14.02 1.71 0.49
N GLU A 70 14.41 0.88 1.47
CA GLU A 70 14.73 -0.52 1.23
C GLU A 70 13.52 -1.32 0.70
N ALA A 71 12.32 -1.04 1.21
CA ALA A 71 11.09 -1.65 0.70
C ALA A 71 10.82 -1.25 -0.77
N CYS A 72 10.95 0.03 -1.12
CA CYS A 72 10.73 0.49 -2.48
C CYS A 72 11.77 -0.08 -3.47
N GLU A 73 13.04 -0.18 -3.07
CA GLU A 73 14.09 -0.82 -3.88
C GLU A 73 13.82 -2.32 -4.07
N LEU A 74 13.39 -3.01 -3.01
CA LEU A 74 13.01 -4.42 -3.07
C LEU A 74 11.82 -4.65 -4.00
N PHE A 75 10.80 -3.79 -3.95
CA PHE A 75 9.67 -3.88 -4.87
C PHE A 75 10.11 -3.79 -6.33
N ASN A 76 10.97 -2.80 -6.66
CA ASN A 76 11.51 -2.66 -8.01
C ASN A 76 12.26 -3.92 -8.47
N LYS A 77 13.04 -4.53 -7.57
CA LYS A 77 13.71 -5.80 -7.86
C LYS A 77 12.69 -6.91 -8.14
N LEU A 78 11.63 -7.03 -7.34
CA LEU A 78 10.61 -8.06 -7.53
C LEU A 78 9.80 -7.87 -8.82
N VAL A 79 9.56 -6.63 -9.26
CA VAL A 79 8.95 -6.36 -10.58
C VAL A 79 9.87 -6.83 -11.71
N VAL A 80 11.18 -6.60 -11.60
CA VAL A 80 12.15 -7.11 -12.57
C VAL A 80 12.20 -8.64 -12.56
N ASP A 81 12.25 -9.26 -11.37
CA ASP A 81 12.21 -10.72 -11.22
C ASP A 81 10.93 -11.27 -11.88
N TYR A 82 9.76 -10.68 -11.59
CA TYR A 82 8.48 -11.03 -12.20
C TYR A 82 8.49 -10.96 -13.72
N ALA A 83 9.01 -9.87 -14.30
CA ALA A 83 9.08 -9.69 -15.73
C ALA A 83 10.09 -10.62 -16.41
N ALA A 84 11.08 -11.13 -15.68
CA ALA A 84 12.06 -12.09 -16.17
C ALA A 84 11.58 -13.55 -16.14
N VAL A 85 10.50 -13.85 -15.42
CA VAL A 85 9.90 -15.20 -15.42
C VAL A 85 9.36 -15.53 -16.79
N SER A 86 9.64 -16.75 -17.27
CA SER A 86 9.07 -17.26 -18.51
C SER A 86 7.54 -17.31 -18.42
N PRO A 87 6.77 -16.90 -19.45
CA PRO A 87 5.30 -16.89 -19.41
C PRO A 87 4.65 -18.24 -19.10
N THR A 88 5.36 -19.35 -19.32
CA THR A 88 4.89 -20.72 -19.05
C THR A 88 5.46 -21.30 -17.77
N ASP A 89 6.28 -20.55 -17.02
CA ASP A 89 6.91 -20.99 -15.79
C ASP A 89 6.05 -20.61 -14.57
N SER A 90 5.07 -21.46 -14.28
CA SER A 90 4.19 -21.29 -13.12
C SER A 90 4.97 -21.20 -11.79
N LYS A 91 6.08 -21.94 -11.68
CA LYS A 91 6.92 -21.96 -10.45
C LYS A 91 7.73 -20.69 -10.29
N GLY A 92 8.27 -20.13 -11.37
CA GLY A 92 8.91 -18.82 -11.31
C GLY A 92 7.97 -17.73 -10.79
N TYR A 93 6.69 -17.77 -11.16
CA TYR A 93 5.69 -16.85 -10.63
C TYR A 93 5.34 -17.13 -9.16
N GLU A 94 5.24 -18.40 -8.75
CA GLU A 94 5.07 -18.76 -7.32
C GLU A 94 6.25 -18.26 -6.47
N ASP A 95 7.49 -18.36 -6.95
CA ASP A 95 8.68 -17.88 -6.24
C ASP A 95 8.63 -16.36 -6.01
N VAL A 96 8.18 -15.60 -7.02
CA VAL A 96 7.97 -14.15 -6.87
C VAL A 96 6.87 -13.86 -5.85
N TYR A 97 5.77 -14.62 -5.87
CA TYR A 97 4.71 -14.52 -4.88
C TYR A 97 5.25 -14.72 -3.46
N LEU A 98 6.03 -15.78 -3.23
CA LEU A 98 6.59 -16.06 -1.90
C LEU A 98 7.53 -14.95 -1.42
N LYS A 99 8.39 -14.42 -2.29
CA LYS A 99 9.24 -13.27 -1.97
C LYS A 99 8.42 -12.00 -1.66
N ALA A 100 7.33 -11.76 -2.40
CA ALA A 100 6.43 -10.65 -2.14
C ALA A 100 5.71 -10.80 -0.80
N GLN A 101 5.29 -12.01 -0.42
CA GLN A 101 4.66 -12.27 0.88
C GLN A 101 5.64 -12.05 2.06
N ASP A 102 6.87 -12.53 1.93
CA ASP A 102 7.91 -12.27 2.94
C ASP A 102 8.21 -10.76 3.09
N ALA A 103 8.27 -10.03 1.97
CA ALA A 103 8.44 -8.58 2.00
C ALA A 103 7.24 -7.85 2.64
N LYS A 104 6.01 -8.25 2.27
CA LYS A 104 4.75 -7.75 2.82
C LYS A 104 4.72 -7.87 4.34
N ASP A 105 5.15 -9.01 4.89
CA ASP A 105 5.08 -9.28 6.32
C ASP A 105 6.13 -8.52 7.15
N ARG A 106 7.09 -7.87 6.48
CA ARG A 106 8.13 -7.03 7.11
C ARG A 106 7.82 -5.53 7.08
N VAL A 107 6.77 -5.13 6.35
CA VAL A 107 6.36 -3.73 6.20
C VAL A 107 4.93 -3.51 6.71
N THR A 108 4.51 -2.26 6.80
CA THR A 108 3.16 -1.90 7.27
C THR A 108 2.57 -0.80 6.38
N GLY A 109 1.26 -0.59 6.45
CA GLY A 109 0.57 0.48 5.74
C GLY A 109 0.59 0.29 4.22
N ASP A 110 0.75 1.38 3.47
CA ASP A 110 0.64 1.36 2.01
C ASP A 110 1.72 0.49 1.34
N LEU A 111 2.90 0.38 1.95
CA LEU A 111 3.97 -0.51 1.48
C LEU A 111 3.57 -1.99 1.59
N GLN A 112 2.77 -2.34 2.61
CA GLN A 112 2.22 -3.68 2.73
C GLN A 112 1.25 -3.97 1.58
N GLY A 113 0.41 -3.00 1.22
CA GLY A 113 -0.48 -3.07 0.06
C GLY A 113 0.28 -3.22 -1.25
N LEU A 114 1.42 -2.53 -1.39
CA LEU A 114 2.30 -2.62 -2.56
C LEU A 114 2.77 -4.05 -2.84
N PHE A 115 3.31 -4.72 -1.82
CA PHE A 115 3.74 -6.12 -1.95
C PHE A 115 2.57 -7.09 -2.06
N ALA A 116 1.46 -6.83 -1.38
CA ALA A 116 0.25 -7.65 -1.49
C ALA A 116 -0.28 -7.67 -2.93
N SER A 117 -0.37 -6.51 -3.58
CA SER A 117 -0.81 -6.42 -4.97
C SER A 117 0.12 -7.17 -5.93
N LEU A 118 1.45 -7.07 -5.73
CA LEU A 118 2.40 -7.82 -6.56
C LEU A 118 2.28 -9.33 -6.34
N GLY A 119 2.10 -9.77 -5.10
CA GLY A 119 1.83 -11.17 -4.78
C GLY A 119 0.57 -11.69 -5.47
N LEU A 120 -0.51 -10.89 -5.48
CA LEU A 120 -1.75 -11.24 -6.18
C LEU A 120 -1.55 -11.35 -7.70
N LEU A 121 -0.79 -10.45 -8.30
CA LEU A 121 -0.45 -10.54 -9.72
C LEU A 121 0.34 -11.80 -10.04
N ALA A 122 1.35 -12.11 -9.22
CA ALA A 122 2.21 -13.27 -9.39
C ALA A 122 1.42 -14.59 -9.27
N ILE A 123 0.59 -14.76 -8.23
CA ILE A 123 -0.20 -15.99 -8.06
C ILE A 123 -1.26 -16.15 -9.15
N HIS A 124 -1.84 -15.04 -9.63
CA HIS A 124 -2.76 -15.10 -10.76
C HIS A 124 -2.04 -15.58 -12.02
N HIS A 125 -0.86 -15.03 -12.31
CA HIS A 125 -0.10 -15.44 -13.49
C HIS A 125 0.37 -16.90 -13.37
N SER A 126 0.81 -17.33 -12.19
CA SER A 126 1.12 -18.73 -11.90
C SER A 126 -0.04 -19.67 -12.27
N ALA A 127 -1.27 -19.31 -11.89
CA ALA A 127 -2.47 -20.11 -12.18
C ALA A 127 -2.83 -20.18 -13.68
N THR A 128 -2.41 -19.20 -14.49
CA THR A 128 -2.71 -19.15 -15.93
C THR A 128 -1.53 -19.54 -16.83
N ALA A 129 -0.30 -19.64 -16.28
CA ALA A 129 0.94 -19.84 -17.02
C ALA A 129 0.93 -21.12 -17.88
N GLU A 130 0.44 -22.24 -17.36
CA GLU A 130 0.39 -23.52 -18.10
C GLU A 130 -0.56 -23.47 -19.31
N SER A 131 -1.56 -22.59 -19.26
CA SER A 131 -2.50 -22.37 -20.37
C SER A 131 -2.02 -21.31 -21.37
N GLY A 132 -0.85 -20.69 -21.13
CA GLY A 132 -0.38 -19.52 -21.86
C GLY A 132 -1.25 -18.26 -21.66
N GLY A 133 -2.09 -18.26 -20.62
CA GLY A 133 -3.00 -17.19 -20.29
C GLY A 133 -2.28 -16.03 -19.60
N LYS A 134 -2.76 -14.81 -19.84
CA LYS A 134 -2.29 -13.60 -19.14
C LYS A 134 -2.99 -13.49 -17.78
N PRO A 135 -2.34 -12.87 -16.77
CA PRO A 135 -3.00 -12.55 -15.52
C PRO A 135 -4.14 -11.57 -15.77
N ALA A 136 -5.22 -11.66 -14.98
CA ALA A 136 -6.34 -10.76 -15.21
C ALA A 136 -5.98 -9.29 -15.00
N ARG A 137 -6.75 -8.45 -15.67
CA ARG A 137 -6.50 -7.02 -15.75
C ARG A 137 -6.61 -6.36 -14.38
N GLU A 138 -7.55 -6.82 -13.57
CA GLU A 138 -7.79 -6.35 -12.21
C GLU A 138 -6.54 -6.50 -11.33
N SER A 139 -5.82 -7.62 -11.48
CA SER A 139 -4.56 -7.83 -10.74
C SER A 139 -3.46 -6.88 -11.22
N GLN A 140 -3.39 -6.56 -12.51
CA GLN A 140 -2.43 -5.59 -13.05
C GLN A 140 -2.76 -4.17 -12.59
N ASP A 141 -4.04 -3.79 -12.65
CA ASP A 141 -4.52 -2.48 -12.20
C ASP A 141 -4.28 -2.32 -10.69
N ALA A 142 -4.47 -3.36 -9.87
CA ALA A 142 -4.17 -3.32 -8.44
C ALA A 142 -2.69 -3.05 -8.13
N VAL A 143 -1.75 -3.60 -8.91
CA VAL A 143 -0.31 -3.27 -8.76
C VAL A 143 -0.06 -1.82 -9.15
N ARG A 144 -0.68 -1.37 -10.25
CA ARG A 144 -0.53 0.00 -10.75
C ARG A 144 -1.04 1.03 -9.74
N ASP A 145 -2.20 0.80 -9.16
CA ASP A 145 -2.81 1.67 -8.15
C ASP A 145 -1.98 1.69 -6.87
N ALA A 146 -1.45 0.54 -6.44
CA ALA A 146 -0.57 0.46 -5.28
C ALA A 146 0.76 1.19 -5.51
N VAL A 147 1.34 1.11 -6.71
CA VAL A 147 2.55 1.90 -7.07
C VAL A 147 2.24 3.38 -7.03
N PHE A 148 1.10 3.83 -7.57
CA PHE A 148 0.72 5.24 -7.50
C PHE A 148 0.57 5.73 -6.06
N ALA A 149 -0.10 4.95 -5.20
CA ALA A 149 -0.29 5.29 -3.78
C ALA A 149 1.04 5.44 -3.02
N ASN A 150 2.05 4.64 -3.37
CA ASN A 150 3.35 4.63 -2.69
C ASN A 150 4.43 5.52 -3.37
N SER A 151 4.18 5.99 -4.59
CA SER A 151 5.17 6.68 -5.42
C SER A 151 5.79 7.91 -4.75
N ALA A 152 4.98 8.72 -4.06
CA ALA A 152 5.45 9.90 -3.36
C ALA A 152 6.36 9.56 -2.18
N ALA A 153 5.98 8.56 -1.38
CA ALA A 153 6.78 8.08 -0.24
C ALA A 153 8.13 7.52 -0.70
N CYS A 154 8.12 6.67 -1.73
CA CYS A 154 9.37 6.14 -2.30
C CYS A 154 10.25 7.24 -2.91
N THR A 155 9.65 8.22 -3.61
CA THR A 155 10.40 9.31 -4.24
C THR A 155 11.02 10.25 -3.21
N ALA A 156 10.34 10.49 -2.07
CA ALA A 156 10.91 11.25 -0.95
C ALA A 156 12.19 10.60 -0.40
N GLU A 157 12.29 9.27 -0.48
CA GLU A 157 13.47 8.48 -0.11
C GLU A 157 14.47 8.28 -1.28
N GLY A 158 14.25 8.95 -2.41
CA GLY A 158 15.13 8.87 -3.58
C GLY A 158 14.92 7.64 -4.46
N VAL A 159 13.83 6.88 -4.26
CA VAL A 159 13.51 5.67 -5.04
C VAL A 159 12.31 5.92 -5.94
N THR A 160 12.51 5.80 -7.25
CA THR A 160 11.39 5.82 -8.20
C THR A 160 10.87 4.40 -8.40
N LEU A 161 9.60 4.18 -8.04
CA LEU A 161 8.94 2.90 -8.32
C LEU A 161 8.79 2.67 -9.83
N ARG A 162 9.00 1.42 -10.26
CA ARG A 162 8.94 0.98 -11.66
C ARG A 162 7.88 -0.09 -11.84
N LEU A 163 7.25 -0.08 -13.01
CA LEU A 163 6.22 -1.01 -13.47
C LEU A 163 6.44 -1.32 -14.96
#